data_AF-A0A841DS69-F1
#
_entry.id   AF-A0A841DS69-F1
#
_cell.length_a   1.000
_cell.length_b   1.000
_cell.length_c   1.000
_cell.angle_alpha   90.00
_cell.angle_beta   90.00
_cell.angle_gamma   90.00
#
_symmetry.space_group_name_H-M   'P 1'
#
loop_
_entity.id
_entity.type
_entity.pdbx_description
1 polymer ?
#
loop_
_entity_poly.entity_id
_entity_poly.type
_entity_poly.pdbx_seq_one_letter_code
_entity_poly.pdbx_strand_id
1 'polypeptide(L)' 'MRISDPNLDMYAFLITRWDGEPVNAEPEEHDDLRWFRPSELADLKLAHPAGLPSILSAIEAGQTPRPEASDD' A
#
# COMPACT_ATOMS: atom_id res chain seq x y z
N MET A 1 18.21 -0.55 -4.82
CA MET A 1 18.32 -0.05 -6.21
C MET A 1 17.34 1.10 -6.36
N ARG A 2 17.79 2.30 -6.75
CA ARG A 2 16.89 3.40 -7.13
C ARG A 2 16.57 3.25 -8.61
N ILE A 3 15.30 3.24 -8.97
CA ILE A 3 14.85 3.31 -10.37
C ILE A 3 14.74 4.80 -10.69
N SER A 4 15.49 5.28 -11.68
CA SER A 4 15.32 6.63 -12.24
C SER A 4 15.04 6.48 -13.73
N ASP A 5 13.77 6.25 -14.05
CA ASP A 5 13.29 6.31 -15.43
C ASP A 5 12.47 7.59 -15.56
N PRO A 6 12.91 8.58 -16.36
CA PRO A 6 12.21 9.85 -16.52
C PRO A 6 10.84 9.71 -17.21
N ASN A 7 10.53 8.54 -17.79
CA ASN A 7 9.26 8.26 -18.44
C ASN A 7 8.30 7.44 -17.57
N LEU A 8 8.72 7.08 -16.34
CA LEU A 8 7.89 6.29 -15.44
C LEU A 8 7.08 7.21 -14.52
N ASP A 9 5.77 7.27 -14.77
CA ASP A 9 4.81 7.86 -13.86
C ASP A 9 4.21 6.77 -12.95
N MET A 10 4.37 6.93 -11.64
CA MET A 10 3.82 6.02 -10.63
C MET A 10 2.66 6.68 -9.89
N TYR A 11 1.54 5.97 -9.82
CA TYR A 11 0.37 6.37 -9.04
C TYR A 11 0.10 5.32 -7.96
N ALA A 12 -0.31 5.77 -6.78
CA ALA A 12 -0.76 4.90 -5.69
C ALA A 12 -2.17 5.31 -5.27
N PHE A 13 -2.99 4.31 -4.95
CA PHE A 13 -4.36 4.50 -4.46
C PHE A 13 -4.45 3.96 -3.04
N LEU A 14 -4.97 4.78 -2.14
CA LEU A 14 -5.14 4.41 -0.74
C LEU A 14 -6.57 3.94 -0.49
N ILE A 15 -6.72 2.66 -0.14
CA ILE A 15 -7.99 2.06 0.27
C ILE A 15 -8.04 2.06 1.80
N THR A 16 -8.92 2.86 2.39
CA THR A 16 -9.02 3.01 3.86
C THR A 16 -10.06 2.10 4.50
N ARG A 17 -10.89 1.41 3.70
CA ARG A 17 -11.86 0.43 4.16
C ARG A 17 -11.95 -0.73 3.19
N TRP A 18 -11.93 -1.94 3.72
CA TRP A 18 -12.12 -3.18 2.99
C TRP A 18 -13.06 -4.08 3.80
N ASP A 19 -14.11 -4.59 3.16
CA ASP A 19 -15.07 -5.50 3.78
C ASP A 19 -14.89 -6.89 3.15
N GLY A 20 -14.56 -7.90 3.97
CA GLY A 20 -14.29 -9.28 3.53
C GLY A 20 -12.83 -9.71 3.68
N GLU A 21 -12.52 -10.93 3.25
CA GLU A 21 -11.16 -11.49 3.30
C GLU A 21 -10.49 -11.37 1.92
N PRO A 22 -9.28 -10.83 1.82
CA PRO A 22 -8.56 -10.79 0.55
C PRO A 22 -8.17 -12.22 0.12
N VAL A 23 -8.26 -12.48 -1.17
CA VAL A 23 -7.92 -13.76 -1.78
C VAL A 23 -6.85 -13.55 -2.84
N ASN A 24 -5.88 -14.46 -2.90
CA ASN A 24 -4.97 -14.52 -4.04
C ASN A 24 -5.73 -15.04 -5.26
N ALA A 25 -6.15 -14.12 -6.14
CA ALA A 25 -6.94 -14.43 -7.33
C ALA A 25 -6.09 -14.90 -8.53
N GLU A 26 -4.76 -14.72 -8.47
CA GLU A 26 -3.81 -15.04 -9.56
C GLU A 26 -2.67 -15.93 -9.01
N PRO A 27 -2.97 -17.18 -8.60
CA PRO A 27 -2.02 -18.07 -7.91
C PRO A 27 -0.83 -18.52 -8.78
N GLU A 28 -0.92 -18.37 -10.09
CA GLU A 28 0.18 -18.66 -11.01
C GLU A 28 1.21 -17.51 -11.07
N GLU A 29 0.81 -16.29 -10.70
CA GLU A 29 1.69 -15.11 -10.62
C GLU A 29 2.18 -14.86 -9.19
N HIS A 30 1.34 -15.12 -8.18
CA HIS A 30 1.64 -14.89 -6.78
C HIS A 30 1.52 -16.18 -5.96
N ASP A 31 2.48 -16.40 -5.06
CA ASP A 31 2.54 -17.58 -4.21
C ASP A 31 1.68 -17.46 -2.94
N ASP A 32 1.55 -16.26 -2.37
CA ASP A 32 0.77 -16.01 -1.15
C ASP A 32 0.26 -14.55 -1.05
N LEU A 33 -0.77 -14.33 -0.22
CA LEU A 33 -1.33 -13.02 0.09
C LEU A 33 -1.65 -12.93 1.58
N ARG A 34 -1.20 -11.87 2.25
CA ARG A 34 -1.37 -11.69 3.70
C ARG A 34 -1.57 -10.24 4.09
N TRP A 35 -2.23 -10.04 5.23
CA TRP A 35 -2.27 -8.77 5.94
C TRP A 35 -1.01 -8.58 6.79
N PHE A 36 -0.49 -7.35 6.81
CA PHE A 36 0.62 -6.94 7.66
C PHE A 36 0.24 -5.69 8.46
N ARG A 37 0.71 -5.63 9.70
CA ARG A 37 0.74 -4.40 10.49
C ARG A 37 1.81 -3.48 9.94
N PRO A 38 1.67 -2.15 10.08
CA PRO A 38 2.68 -1.20 9.63
C PRO A 38 4.07 -1.47 10.23
N SER A 39 4.13 -1.92 11.50
CA SER A 39 5.38 -2.27 12.18
C SER A 39 6.11 -3.47 11.57
N GLU A 40 5.38 -4.38 10.92
CA GLU A 40 5.96 -5.58 10.30
C GLU A 40 6.63 -5.26 8.95
N LEU A 41 6.27 -4.13 8.31
CA LEU A 41 6.81 -3.75 7.00
C LEU A 41 8.32 -3.51 7.00
N ALA A 42 8.89 -3.08 8.12
CA ALA A 42 10.32 -2.79 8.25
C ALA A 42 11.19 -4.05 8.10
N ASP A 43 10.64 -5.21 8.45
CA ASP A 43 11.33 -6.50 8.41
C ASP A 43 11.10 -7.25 7.08
N LEU A 44 10.22 -6.75 6.22
CA LEU A 44 9.93 -7.39 4.94
C LEU A 44 11.04 -7.12 3.92
N LYS A 45 11.40 -8.18 3.19
CA LYS A 45 12.23 -8.06 1.98
C LYS A 45 11.35 -7.64 0.80
N LEU A 46 11.14 -6.34 0.64
CA LEU A 46 10.37 -5.79 -0.48
C LEU A 46 11.10 -5.95 -1.82
N ALA A 47 10.35 -6.23 -2.89
CA ALA A 47 10.87 -6.24 -4.26
C ALA A 47 11.48 -4.88 -4.66
N HIS A 48 10.85 -3.78 -4.20
CA HIS A 48 11.37 -2.43 -4.37
C HIS A 48 11.50 -1.69 -3.01
N PRO A 49 12.64 -1.84 -2.31
CA PRO A 49 12.81 -1.30 -0.95
C PRO A 49 12.67 0.22 -0.84
N ALA A 50 12.94 0.97 -1.92
CA ALA A 50 12.87 2.43 -1.90
C ALA A 50 11.43 2.97 -1.79
N GLY A 51 10.42 2.12 -2.01
CA GLY A 51 9.00 2.49 -1.85
C GLY A 51 8.50 2.47 -0.40
N LEU A 52 9.23 1.85 0.53
CA LEU A 52 8.78 1.69 1.93
C LEU A 52 8.39 3.03 2.59
N PRO A 53 9.17 4.13 2.47
CA PRO A 53 8.78 5.41 3.06
C PRO A 53 7.43 5.92 2.53
N SER A 54 7.17 5.79 1.24
CA SER A 54 5.89 6.22 0.62
C SER A 54 4.70 5.39 1.11
N ILE A 55 4.88 4.07 1.31
CA ILE A 55 3.85 3.19 1.85
C ILE A 55 3.51 3.60 3.29
N LEU A 56 4.52 3.82 4.13
CA LEU A 56 4.33 4.25 5.53
C LEU A 56 3.61 5.60 5.61
N SER A 57 4.02 6.59 4.81
CA SER A 57 3.34 7.89 4.75
C SER A 57 1.88 7.77 4.29
N ALA A 58 1.57 6.87 3.35
CA ALA A 58 0.20 6.64 2.92
C ALA A 58 -0.67 6.00 4.02
N ILE A 59 -0.11 5.06 4.78
CA ILE A 59 -0.80 4.45 5.94
C ILE A 59 -1.11 5.51 7.00
N GLU A 60 -0.15 6.36 7.35
CA GLU A 60 -0.35 7.46 8.30
C GLU A 60 -1.43 8.44 7.82
N ALA A 61 -1.40 8.80 6.53
CA ALA A 61 -2.43 9.66 5.93
C ALA A 61 -3.84 9.03 6.02
N GLY A 62 -3.96 7.71 5.85
CA GLY A 62 -5.23 6.98 5.93
C GLY A 62 -5.79 6.84 7.34
N GLN A 63 -4.97 7.02 8.37
CA GLN A 63 -5.40 6.99 9.78
C GLN A 63 -6.00 8.32 10.24
N THR A 64 -5.77 9.39 9.49
CA THR A 64 -6.39 10.69 9.78
C THR A 64 -7.83 10.67 9.30
N PRO A 65 -8.83 10.86 10.19
CA PRO A 65 -10.21 10.96 9.77
C PRO A 65 -10.35 12.09 8.75
N ARG A 66 -10.88 11.78 7.57
CA ARG A 66 -11.27 12.82 6.63
C ARG A 66 -12.41 13.60 7.30
N PRO A 67 -12.39 14.94 7.32
CA PRO A 67 -13.55 15.70 7.77
C PRO A 67 -14.76 15.21 6.97
N GLU A 68 -15.86 14.91 7.67
CA GLU A 68 -17.10 14.53 7.02
C GLU A 68 -17.44 15.62 6.00
N ALA A 69 -17.68 15.22 4.75
CA ALA A 69 -18.23 16.15 3.78
C ALA A 69 -19.55 16.64 4.38
N SER A 70 -19.68 17.96 4.55
CA SER A 70 -20.95 18.55 4.90
C SER A 70 -21.95 18.17 3.81
N ASP A 71 -22.97 17.40 4.19
CA ASP A 71 -24.16 17.20 3.36
C ASP A 71 -24.86 18.56 3.27
N ASP A 72 -24.60 19.29 2.19
CA ASP A 72 -25.30 20.52 1.81
C ASP A 72 -25.97 20.30 0.44
#